data_AF-A0A5C7JJ68-F1
#
_entry.id   AF-A0A5C7JJ68-F1
#
_cell.length_a   1.000
_cell.length_b   1.000
_cell.length_c   1.000
_cell.angle_alpha   90.00
_cell.angle_beta   90.00
_cell.angle_gamma   90.00
#
_symmetry.space_group_name_H-M   'P 1'
#
loop_
_entity.id
_entity.type
_entity.pdbx_description
1 polymer ?
#
loop_
_entity_poly.entity_id
_entity_poly.type
_entity_poly.pdbx_seq_one_letter_code
_entity_poly.pdbx_strand_id
1 'polypeptide(L)'
;MKNLFLIYVNMVGKDYKGNLIYEFIFSDTTKNIDGEEWDTFPASGRPEPPHENFIKNVGRLESELHLDVIQNSDTFAVWDAIDGVIALAWENINAYDAYPEKRLCFKFGETLEEVESKLYEKDLILNYSIKNYDKQK
;
A
#
# COMPACT_ATOMS: atom_id res chain seq x y z
N MET A 1 19.52 -0.14 -12.24
CA MET A 1 18.42 0.68 -11.68
C MET A 1 18.27 0.26 -10.24
N LYS A 2 18.00 1.18 -9.30
CA LYS A 2 17.69 0.75 -7.93
C LYS A 2 16.30 0.14 -7.93
N ASN A 3 16.16 -1.05 -7.36
CA ASN A 3 14.85 -1.67 -7.20
C ASN A 3 14.04 -0.87 -6.16
N LEU A 4 12.76 -0.68 -6.46
CA LEU A 4 11.81 -0.05 -5.55
C LEU A 4 10.99 -1.13 -4.85
N PHE A 5 10.76 -0.95 -3.56
CA PHE A 5 10.06 -1.89 -2.68
C PHE A 5 8.85 -1.22 -2.07
N LEU A 6 7.73 -1.94 -2.00
CA LEU A 6 6.52 -1.52 -1.33
C LEU A 6 6.78 -1.44 0.17
N ILE A 7 6.63 -0.24 0.73
CA ILE A 7 6.85 -0.01 2.17
C ILE A 7 5.56 0.31 2.91
N TYR A 8 4.50 0.75 2.20
CA TYR A 8 3.23 1.08 2.81
C TYR A 8 2.10 1.10 1.77
N VAL A 9 0.86 0.85 2.22
CA VAL A 9 -0.36 1.09 1.43
C VAL A 9 -1.29 1.96 2.25
N ASN A 10 -1.54 3.17 1.76
CA ASN A 10 -2.37 4.18 2.43
C ASN A 10 -3.78 4.19 1.79
N MET A 11 -4.82 4.09 2.61
CA MET A 11 -6.21 4.29 2.15
C MET A 11 -6.56 5.77 2.28
N VAL A 12 -6.67 6.46 1.15
CA VAL A 12 -6.94 7.92 1.13
C VAL A 12 -8.42 8.20 1.38
N GLY A 13 -9.31 7.35 0.86
CA GLY A 13 -10.76 7.49 1.03
C GLY A 13 -11.53 7.05 -0.20
N LYS A 14 -12.64 7.74 -0.48
CA LYS A 14 -13.51 7.47 -1.63
C LYS A 14 -13.72 8.73 -2.46
N ASP A 15 -13.81 8.57 -3.77
CA ASP A 15 -14.23 9.64 -4.66
C ASP A 15 -15.76 9.85 -4.61
N TYR A 16 -16.26 10.82 -5.38
CA TYR A 16 -17.69 11.13 -5.45
C TYR A 16 -18.54 10.04 -6.13
N LYS A 17 -17.91 9.09 -6.84
CA LYS A 17 -18.55 7.95 -7.49
C LYS A 17 -18.57 6.72 -6.58
N GLY A 18 -17.85 6.76 -5.47
CA GLY A 18 -17.72 5.65 -4.53
C GLY A 18 -16.50 4.77 -4.77
N ASN A 19 -15.65 5.10 -5.75
CA ASN A 19 -14.38 4.40 -5.98
C ASN A 19 -13.45 4.64 -4.80
N LEU A 20 -12.79 3.57 -4.34
CA LEU A 20 -11.78 3.63 -3.30
C LEU A 20 -10.47 4.13 -3.89
N ILE A 21 -9.78 4.98 -3.14
CA ILE A 21 -8.49 5.57 -3.51
C ILE A 21 -7.42 5.03 -2.56
N TYR A 22 -6.42 4.39 -3.14
CA TYR A 22 -5.25 3.87 -2.43
C TYR A 22 -3.96 4.46 -2.99
N GLU A 23 -2.97 4.61 -2.12
CA GLU A 23 -1.61 4.98 -2.50
C GLU A 23 -0.66 3.85 -2.10
N PHE A 24 0.01 3.27 -3.09
CA PHE A 24 1.09 2.31 -2.91
C PHE A 24 2.40 3.09 -2.84
N ILE A 25 3.06 3.03 -1.69
CA ILE A 25 4.23 3.85 -1.38
C ILE A 25 5.48 2.99 -1.48
N PHE A 26 6.43 3.43 -2.29
CA PHE A 26 7.65 2.68 -2.57
C PHE A 26 8.91 3.43 -2.15
N SER A 27 9.91 2.66 -1.72
CA SER A 27 11.24 3.14 -1.33
C SER A 27 12.35 2.37 -2.02
N ASP A 28 13.55 2.94 -2.07
CA ASP A 28 14.77 2.25 -2.52
C ASP A 28 15.47 1.47 -1.38
N THR A 29 14.85 1.39 -0.19
CA THR A 29 15.31 0.61 0.96
C THR A 29 14.12 0.06 1.75
N THR A 30 14.33 -1.06 2.44
CA THR A 30 13.39 -1.63 3.43
C THR A 30 13.93 -1.50 4.86
N LYS A 31 15.12 -0.92 5.03
CA LYS A 31 15.79 -0.80 6.32
C LYS A 31 15.43 0.49 7.04
N ASN A 32 15.11 0.37 8.33
CA ASN A 32 14.80 1.49 9.22
C ASN A 32 13.70 2.41 8.66
N ILE A 33 12.72 1.81 7.98
CA ILE A 33 11.51 2.53 7.57
C ILE A 33 10.62 2.66 8.79
N ASP A 34 10.15 3.88 9.04
CA ASP A 34 9.20 4.20 10.08
C ASP A 34 8.24 5.31 9.63
N GLY A 35 7.20 5.50 10.44
CA GLY A 35 6.19 6.54 10.30
C GLY A 35 5.54 6.81 11.65
N GLU A 36 4.74 7.87 11.71
CA GLU A 36 4.07 8.25 12.97
C GLU A 36 3.00 7.22 13.34
N GLU A 37 2.97 6.85 14.62
CA GLU A 37 2.01 5.91 15.21
C GLU A 37 2.04 4.46 14.66
N TRP A 38 3.14 4.03 14.06
CA TRP A 38 3.27 2.65 13.53
C TRP A 38 3.30 1.56 14.62
N ASP A 39 3.68 1.91 15.84
CA ASP A 39 3.68 1.07 17.04
C ASP A 39 2.34 1.06 17.78
N THR A 40 1.40 1.91 17.37
CA THR A 40 0.08 1.97 17.99
C THR A 40 -0.71 0.68 17.75
N PHE A 41 -1.25 0.11 18.83
CA PHE A 41 -1.97 -1.15 18.81
C PHE A 41 -3.39 -1.03 19.38
N PRO A 42 -4.43 -1.41 18.61
CA PRO A 42 -4.39 -1.70 17.16
C PRO A 42 -4.07 -0.44 16.33
N ALA A 43 -3.83 -0.56 15.03
CA ALA A 43 -3.60 0.60 14.17
C ALA A 43 -4.82 1.57 14.16
N SER A 44 -6.00 1.05 13.86
CA SER A 44 -7.31 1.74 13.90
C SER A 44 -7.31 3.14 13.27
N GLY A 45 -6.67 3.28 12.11
CA GLY A 45 -6.67 4.49 11.30
C GLY A 45 -5.79 5.62 11.84
N ARG A 46 -4.97 5.34 12.85
CA ARG A 46 -4.06 6.33 13.45
C ARG A 46 -2.67 6.42 12.80
N PRO A 47 -2.08 5.31 12.29
CA PRO A 47 -0.79 5.38 11.64
C PRO A 47 -0.82 6.28 10.40
N GLU A 48 0.14 7.19 10.35
CA GLU A 48 0.39 8.04 9.19
C GLU A 48 1.29 7.31 8.17
N PRO A 49 1.33 7.76 6.91
CA PRO A 49 2.31 7.28 5.95
C PRO A 49 3.76 7.39 6.45
N PRO A 50 4.71 6.62 5.86
CA PRO A 50 6.11 6.69 6.22
C PRO A 50 6.68 8.11 6.07
N HIS A 51 7.72 8.44 6.82
CA HIS A 51 8.38 9.75 6.69
C HIS A 51 8.86 10.02 5.25
N GLU A 52 8.73 11.27 4.80
CA GLU A 52 8.91 11.66 3.38
C GLU A 52 10.28 11.28 2.80
N ASN A 53 11.33 11.25 3.62
CA ASN A 53 12.69 10.88 3.23
C ASN A 53 12.77 9.45 2.67
N PHE A 54 11.88 8.55 3.10
CA PHE A 54 11.81 7.19 2.61
C PHE A 54 11.02 7.05 1.30
N ILE A 55 10.12 7.99 1.00
CA ILE A 55 9.22 7.90 -0.15
C ILE A 55 9.99 8.25 -1.43
N LYS A 56 10.11 7.29 -2.35
CA LYS A 56 10.75 7.47 -3.66
C LYS A 56 9.74 7.49 -4.81
N ASN A 57 8.66 6.75 -4.65
CA ASN A 57 7.60 6.69 -5.65
C ASN A 57 6.25 6.41 -4.97
N VAL A 58 5.18 6.96 -5.54
CA VAL A 58 3.81 6.73 -5.07
C VAL A 58 2.96 6.41 -6.28
N GLY A 59 2.40 5.19 -6.30
CA GLY A 59 1.44 4.74 -7.29
C GLY A 59 0.03 4.86 -6.74
N ARG A 60 -0.83 5.61 -7.42
CA ARG A 60 -2.24 5.81 -7.02
C ARG A 60 -3.14 4.81 -7.74
N LEU A 61 -3.94 4.07 -6.97
CA LEU A 61 -4.98 3.18 -7.46
C LEU A 61 -6.34 3.80 -7.15
N GLU A 62 -7.18 3.96 -8.17
CA GLU A 62 -8.59 4.28 -8.04
C GLU A 62 -9.38 3.09 -8.56
N SER A 63 -10.18 2.45 -7.71
CA SER A 63 -10.87 1.20 -8.07
C SER A 63 -12.11 0.96 -7.21
N GLU A 64 -13.06 0.19 -7.73
CA GLU A 64 -14.14 -0.42 -6.94
C GLU A 64 -13.63 -1.56 -6.04
N LEU A 65 -12.41 -2.06 -6.30
CA LEU A 65 -11.80 -3.12 -5.51
C LEU A 65 -11.62 -2.68 -4.06
N HIS A 66 -12.25 -3.42 -3.14
CA HIS A 66 -12.12 -3.18 -1.72
C HIS A 66 -10.89 -3.90 -1.16
N LEU A 67 -9.86 -3.13 -0.82
CA LEU A 67 -8.73 -3.59 -0.03
C LEU A 67 -8.91 -3.20 1.44
N ASP A 68 -8.76 -4.16 2.34
CA ASP A 68 -8.43 -3.88 3.74
C ASP A 68 -6.95 -3.50 3.80
N VAL A 69 -6.61 -2.49 4.59
CA VAL A 69 -5.24 -2.00 4.77
C VAL A 69 -4.83 -2.09 6.23
N ILE A 70 -3.55 -2.36 6.49
CA ILE A 70 -3.01 -2.45 7.85
C ILE A 70 -3.25 -1.17 8.67
N GLN A 71 -3.23 -0.01 8.01
CA GLN A 71 -3.54 1.30 8.59
C GLN A 71 -4.85 1.30 9.38
N ASN A 72 -5.88 0.60 8.89
CA ASN A 72 -7.22 0.58 9.49
C ASN A 72 -7.49 -0.70 10.30
N SER A 73 -6.44 -1.48 10.61
CA SER A 73 -6.63 -2.72 11.36
C SER A 73 -7.05 -2.46 12.80
N ASP A 74 -8.10 -3.15 13.27
CA ASP A 74 -8.52 -3.16 14.67
C ASP A 74 -7.86 -4.31 15.48
N THR A 75 -6.85 -4.96 14.92
CA THR A 75 -6.19 -6.12 15.56
C THR A 75 -4.67 -6.08 15.50
N PHE A 76 -4.09 -5.41 14.51
CA PHE A 76 -2.65 -5.38 14.27
C PHE A 76 -2.13 -3.94 14.27
N ALA A 77 -0.86 -3.78 14.63
CA ALA A 77 -0.09 -2.57 14.41
C ALA A 77 0.59 -2.61 13.02
N VAL A 78 1.13 -1.50 12.54
CA VAL A 78 1.86 -1.49 11.25
C VAL A 78 3.10 -2.36 11.29
N TRP A 79 3.79 -2.41 12.44
CA TRP A 79 4.97 -3.27 12.64
C TRP A 79 4.68 -4.76 12.42
N ASP A 80 3.47 -5.25 12.73
CA ASP A 80 3.10 -6.65 12.44
C ASP A 80 3.17 -6.95 10.93
N ALA A 81 2.85 -5.97 10.08
CA ALA A 81 2.97 -6.13 8.63
C ALA A 81 4.43 -6.05 8.13
N ILE A 82 5.27 -5.23 8.79
CA ILE A 82 6.69 -5.11 8.49
C ILE A 82 7.44 -6.40 8.86
N ASP A 83 7.09 -6.99 10.00
CA ASP A 83 7.62 -8.27 10.48
C ASP A 83 7.09 -9.48 9.69
N GLY A 84 6.13 -9.25 8.78
CA GLY A 84 5.59 -10.27 7.87
C GLY A 84 4.51 -11.16 8.49
N VAL A 85 3.95 -10.78 9.65
CA VAL A 85 2.81 -11.46 10.29
C VAL A 85 1.54 -11.28 9.44
N ILE A 86 1.36 -10.09 8.85
CA ILE A 86 0.24 -9.76 7.97
C ILE A 86 0.70 -8.95 6.75
N ALA A 87 -0.15 -8.87 5.72
CA ALA A 87 0.11 -8.02 4.55
C ALA A 87 -0.14 -6.53 4.87
N LEU A 88 0.37 -5.63 4.03
CA LEU A 88 0.06 -4.20 4.09
C LEU A 88 -1.37 -3.93 3.58
N ALA A 89 -1.79 -4.66 2.54
CA ALA A 89 -3.14 -4.59 2.00
C ALA A 89 -3.57 -5.93 1.39
N TRP A 90 -4.87 -6.23 1.42
CA TRP A 90 -5.43 -7.45 0.83
C TRP A 90 -6.91 -7.26 0.48
N GLU A 91 -7.42 -8.02 -0.49
CA GLU A 91 -8.83 -7.90 -0.90
C GLU A 91 -9.77 -8.26 0.25
N ASN A 92 -10.76 -7.43 0.55
CA ASN A 92 -11.75 -7.71 1.56
C ASN A 92 -12.66 -8.87 1.09
N ILE A 93 -12.62 -10.00 1.78
CA ILE A 93 -13.37 -11.20 1.37
C ILE A 93 -14.88 -11.02 1.48
N ASN A 94 -15.35 -10.14 2.37
CA ASN A 94 -16.77 -9.85 2.54
C ASN A 94 -17.35 -9.04 1.37
N ALA A 95 -16.50 -8.55 0.46
CA ALA A 95 -16.92 -7.92 -0.79
C ALA A 95 -17.25 -8.94 -1.90
N TYR A 96 -17.05 -10.24 -1.67
CA TYR A 96 -17.31 -11.29 -2.64
C TYR A 96 -18.49 -12.18 -2.23
N ASP A 97 -19.31 -12.58 -3.20
CA ASP A 97 -20.38 -13.57 -2.99
C ASP A 97 -19.84 -15.00 -2.80
N ALA A 98 -18.64 -15.27 -3.33
CA ALA A 98 -17.95 -16.56 -3.25
C ALA A 98 -16.44 -16.37 -3.09
N TYR A 99 -15.76 -17.37 -2.53
CA TYR A 99 -14.32 -17.29 -2.32
C TYR A 99 -13.58 -17.23 -3.66
N PRO A 100 -12.68 -16.24 -3.88
CA PRO A 100 -11.99 -16.08 -5.15
C PRO A 100 -10.88 -17.14 -5.32
N GLU A 101 -10.63 -17.57 -6.55
CA GLU A 101 -9.51 -18.50 -6.84
C GLU A 101 -8.15 -17.88 -6.49
N LYS A 102 -7.99 -16.57 -6.75
CA LYS A 102 -6.79 -15.80 -6.41
C LYS A 102 -7.17 -14.49 -5.71
N ARG A 103 -6.71 -14.35 -4.47
CA ARG A 103 -6.87 -13.15 -3.65
C ARG A 103 -5.62 -12.29 -3.74
N LEU A 104 -5.77 -11.00 -4.04
CA LEU A 104 -4.64 -10.08 -3.98
C LEU A 104 -4.24 -9.84 -2.53
N CYS A 105 -2.94 -9.92 -2.26
CA CYS A 105 -2.30 -9.49 -1.03
C CYS A 105 -0.97 -8.83 -1.38
N PHE A 106 -0.65 -7.75 -0.67
CA PHE A 106 0.53 -6.92 -0.91
C PHE A 106 1.33 -6.84 0.38
N LYS A 107 2.55 -7.39 0.37
CA LYS A 107 3.38 -7.50 1.56
C LYS A 107 4.47 -6.44 1.58
N PHE A 108 4.93 -6.11 2.78
CA PHE A 108 6.10 -5.25 2.94
C PHE A 108 7.31 -5.87 2.22
N GLY A 109 8.05 -5.03 1.49
CA GLY A 109 9.25 -5.44 0.77
C GLY A 109 9.03 -6.07 -0.60
N GLU A 110 7.78 -6.24 -1.06
CA GLU A 110 7.52 -6.65 -2.45
C GLU A 110 8.05 -5.60 -3.43
N THR A 111 8.62 -6.06 -4.54
CA THR A 111 9.14 -5.16 -5.57
C THR A 111 8.01 -4.45 -6.30
N LEU A 112 8.29 -3.27 -6.85
CA LEU A 112 7.36 -2.53 -7.72
C LEU A 112 6.79 -3.43 -8.83
N GLU A 113 7.65 -4.20 -9.50
CA GLU A 113 7.26 -5.11 -10.58
C GLU A 113 6.30 -6.22 -10.11
N GLU A 114 6.51 -6.79 -8.92
CA GLU A 114 5.61 -7.79 -8.34
C GLU A 114 4.24 -7.19 -8.00
N VAL A 115 4.21 -5.98 -7.45
CA VAL A 115 2.96 -5.25 -7.14
C VAL A 115 2.19 -4.93 -8.41
N GLU A 116 2.86 -4.39 -9.42
CA GLU A 116 2.25 -4.08 -10.72
C GLU A 116 1.73 -5.33 -11.42
N SER A 117 2.50 -6.42 -11.42
CA SER A 117 2.09 -7.68 -12.03
C SER A 117 0.80 -8.22 -11.40
N LYS A 118 0.69 -8.17 -10.07
CA LYS A 118 -0.53 -8.59 -9.34
C LYS A 118 -1.75 -7.75 -9.69
N LEU A 119 -1.58 -6.43 -9.79
CA LEU A 119 -2.67 -5.52 -10.17
C LEU A 119 -3.07 -5.73 -11.63
N TYR A 120 -2.10 -5.92 -12.51
CA TYR A 120 -2.32 -6.13 -13.94
C TYR A 120 -3.12 -7.41 -14.23
N GLU A 121 -2.90 -8.49 -13.47
CA GLU A 121 -3.73 -9.70 -13.54
C GLU A 121 -5.22 -9.47 -13.24
N LYS A 122 -5.58 -8.32 -12.66
CA LYS A 122 -6.96 -7.88 -12.39
C LYS A 122 -7.38 -6.67 -13.23
N ASP A 123 -6.68 -6.40 -14.33
CA ASP A 123 -6.88 -5.23 -15.19
C ASP A 123 -6.77 -3.89 -14.43
N LEU A 124 -5.99 -3.85 -13.35
CA LEU A 124 -5.73 -2.65 -12.55
C LEU A 124 -4.30 -2.15 -12.82
N ILE A 125 -4.15 -0.83 -12.83
CA ILE A 125 -2.85 -0.15 -13.00
C ILE A 125 -2.66 0.93 -11.95
N LEU A 126 -1.40 1.14 -11.55
CA LEU A 126 -1.03 2.27 -10.71
C LEU A 126 -0.76 3.50 -11.57
N ASN A 127 -1.35 4.63 -11.19
CA ASN A 127 -1.08 5.92 -11.79
C ASN A 127 0.01 6.63 -10.99
N TYR A 128 1.17 6.85 -11.62
CA TYR A 128 2.30 7.51 -10.97
C TYR A 128 2.24 9.02 -11.15
N SER A 129 2.29 9.74 -10.04
CA SER A 129 2.53 11.18 -10.05
C SER A 129 3.99 11.43 -10.46
N ILE A 130 4.22 12.00 -11.65
CA ILE A 130 5.57 12.38 -12.09
C ILE A 130 6.07 13.50 -11.17
N LYS A 131 6.91 13.18 -10.17
CA LYS A 131 7.77 14.19 -9.55
C LYS A 131 8.93 14.45 -10.51
N ASN A 132 8.88 15.59 -11.22
CA ASN A 132 10.02 16.12 -11.97
C ASN A 132 11.17 16.41 -11.00
N TYR A 133 12.01 15.41 -10.69
CA TYR A 133 13.27 15.60 -9.96
C TYR A 133 14.44 15.92 -10.90
N ASP A 134 14.18 16.65 -11.98
CA ASP A 134 15.21 17.31 -12.77
C ASP A 134 15.07 18.83 -12.63
N LYS A 135 15.75 19.37 -11.63
CA LYS A 135 16.56 20.61 -11.69
C LYS A 135 16.96 21.04 -10.29
N GLN A 136 18.17 20.69 -9.91
CA GLN A 136 19.16 21.68 -9.45
C GLN A 136 20.55 21.04 -9.55
N LYS A 137 21.26 21.47 -10.61
CA LYS A 137 22.71 21.38 -10.74
C LYS A 137 23.35 22.32 -9.73
#